data_AF-A0A1H7MVL4-F1
#
_entry.id   AF-A0A1H7MVL4-F1
#
_cell.length_a   1.000
_cell.length_b   1.000
_cell.length_c   1.000
_cell.angle_alpha   90.00
_cell.angle_beta   90.00
_cell.angle_gamma   90.00
#
_symmetry.space_group_name_H-M   'P 1'
#
loop_
_entity.id
_entity.type
_entity.pdbx_description
1 polymer ?
#
loop_
_entity_poly.entity_id
_entity_poly.type
_entity_poly.pdbx_seq_one_letter_code
_entity_poly.pdbx_strand_id
1 'polypeptide(L)'
;MTLSNAGKLMLLTSAFALSVGSAMAQASWDQNADGSLNPQEFVSGFGALDKFSTFDADGSVQLDQAEWDTGLGDVGEYANMDLNGDGGVDEAEFNALLFNRYDGDGSGTLDAEEIAMVEADLAEDGLLAR
;
A
#
# COMPACT_ATOMS: atom_id res chain seq x y z
N MET A 1 51.18 0.40 -1.31
CA MET A 1 50.56 -0.87 -0.89
C MET A 1 49.17 -0.91 -1.49
N THR A 2 48.79 -2.07 -1.99
CA THR A 2 47.79 -2.37 -3.05
C THR A 2 46.36 -1.95 -2.73
N LEU A 3 45.67 -1.46 -3.77
CA LEU A 3 44.21 -1.34 -3.85
C LEU A 3 43.53 -2.69 -4.06
N SER A 4 42.27 -2.75 -3.61
CA SER A 4 41.14 -3.55 -4.09
C SER A 4 40.88 -4.93 -3.44
N ASN A 5 39.66 -5.09 -2.92
CA ASN A 5 38.78 -6.14 -3.46
C ASN A 5 37.30 -5.73 -3.37
N ALA A 6 36.64 -5.83 -4.51
CA ALA A 6 35.23 -5.57 -4.76
C ALA A 6 34.36 -6.82 -4.53
N GLY A 7 33.05 -6.61 -4.35
CA GLY A 7 32.00 -7.65 -4.40
C GLY A 7 30.87 -7.31 -3.44
N LYS A 8 29.61 -7.08 -3.84
CA LYS A 8 28.88 -7.46 -5.05
C LYS A 8 27.96 -6.31 -5.47
N LEU A 9 28.16 -5.86 -6.70
CA LEU A 9 27.14 -5.18 -7.47
C LEU A 9 26.23 -6.26 -8.04
N MET A 10 25.06 -6.50 -7.45
CA MET A 10 24.08 -7.43 -8.00
C MET A 10 23.20 -6.65 -8.97
N LEU A 11 23.64 -6.59 -10.23
CA LEU A 11 22.79 -6.24 -11.36
C LEU A 11 21.69 -7.30 -11.46
N LEU A 12 20.46 -6.95 -11.06
CA LEU A 12 19.28 -7.57 -11.67
C LEU A 12 18.88 -6.71 -12.87
N THR A 13 19.38 -7.10 -14.03
CA THR A 13 18.81 -6.68 -15.31
C THR A 13 17.57 -7.51 -15.58
N SER A 14 16.39 -6.95 -15.31
CA SER A 14 15.15 -7.29 -16.01
C SER A 14 14.26 -6.05 -16.01
N ALA A 15 13.64 -5.80 -17.15
CA ALA A 15 12.99 -4.54 -17.47
C ALA A 15 11.82 -4.23 -16.52
N PHE A 16 12.00 -3.25 -15.65
CA PHE A 16 10.91 -2.49 -15.04
C PHE A 16 11.37 -1.05 -14.92
N ALA A 17 11.10 -0.26 -15.96
CA ALA A 17 11.19 1.18 -15.87
C ALA A 17 9.89 1.69 -15.25
N LEU A 18 9.70 1.50 -13.94
CA LEU A 18 8.67 2.20 -13.17
C LEU A 18 9.26 2.68 -11.84
N SER A 19 9.13 3.98 -11.61
CA SER A 19 9.20 4.66 -10.31
C SER A 19 10.31 4.27 -9.32
N VAL A 20 11.53 4.75 -9.57
CA VAL A 20 12.59 4.86 -8.52
C VAL A 20 12.11 5.70 -7.31
N GLY A 21 10.97 6.40 -7.41
CA GLY A 21 10.35 7.15 -6.31
C GLY A 21 9.52 6.31 -5.33
N SER A 22 8.83 5.26 -5.79
CA SER A 22 7.92 4.46 -4.94
C SER A 22 8.70 3.40 -4.16
N ALA A 23 9.55 2.61 -4.82
CA ALA A 23 10.42 1.63 -4.14
C ALA A 23 11.30 2.19 -3.00
N MET A 24 11.65 3.48 -3.06
CA MET A 24 12.40 4.15 -1.98
C MET A 24 11.50 4.61 -0.82
N ALA A 25 10.23 4.91 -1.07
CA ALA A 25 9.27 5.34 -0.06
C ALA A 25 8.82 4.15 0.82
N GLN A 26 8.52 3.01 0.21
CA GLN A 26 8.11 1.80 0.95
C GLN A 26 9.28 1.18 1.73
N ALA A 27 10.51 1.26 1.21
CA ALA A 27 11.71 0.89 1.98
C ALA A 27 11.91 1.75 3.25
N SER A 28 11.30 2.94 3.31
CA SER A 28 11.32 3.77 4.53
C SER A 28 10.22 3.38 5.54
N TRP A 29 9.25 2.57 5.11
CA TRP A 29 8.17 2.08 5.96
C TRP A 29 8.57 0.81 6.73
N ASP A 30 9.48 0.01 6.18
CA ASP A 30 10.14 -1.12 6.86
C ASP A 30 11.07 -0.58 7.97
N GLN A 31 10.50 -0.33 9.14
CA GLN A 31 11.18 0.33 10.26
C GLN A 31 12.16 -0.60 10.95
N ASN A 32 11.84 -1.89 10.98
CA ASN A 32 12.67 -2.89 11.63
C ASN A 32 13.73 -3.49 10.68
N ALA A 33 13.67 -3.18 9.38
CA ALA A 33 14.55 -3.64 8.32
C ALA A 33 14.57 -5.17 8.17
N ASP A 34 13.43 -5.82 8.37
CA ASP A 34 13.29 -7.28 8.23
C ASP A 34 12.99 -7.72 6.79
N GLY A 35 12.78 -6.77 5.88
CA GLY A 35 12.55 -7.00 4.47
C GLY A 35 11.08 -7.27 4.11
N SER A 36 10.17 -7.08 5.06
CA SER A 36 8.72 -7.15 4.87
C SER A 36 8.02 -5.96 5.53
N LEU A 37 6.76 -5.70 5.20
CA LEU A 37 5.95 -4.73 5.94
C LEU A 37 4.93 -5.45 6.79
N ASN A 38 5.03 -5.31 8.12
CA ASN A 38 3.94 -5.73 9.00
C ASN A 38 2.78 -4.71 8.99
N PRO A 39 1.60 -5.03 9.57
CA PRO A 39 0.45 -4.13 9.54
C PRO A 39 0.72 -2.74 10.14
N GLN A 40 1.54 -2.66 11.20
CA GLN A 40 1.87 -1.38 11.85
C GLN A 40 2.75 -0.51 10.96
N GLU A 41 3.72 -1.10 10.27
CA GLU A 41 4.60 -0.42 9.31
C GLU A 41 3.81 0.08 8.10
N PHE A 42 2.94 -0.78 7.56
CA PHE A 42 2.03 -0.41 6.48
C PHE A 42 1.13 0.75 6.88
N VAL A 43 0.38 0.66 7.99
CA VAL A 43 -0.52 1.73 8.45
C VAL A 43 0.24 3.04 8.69
N SER A 44 1.42 2.98 9.31
CA SER A 44 2.21 4.18 9.59
C SER A 44 2.71 4.86 8.31
N GLY A 45 3.14 4.07 7.33
CA GLY A 45 3.68 4.59 6.07
C GLY A 45 2.59 5.00 5.07
N PHE A 46 1.64 4.10 4.81
CA PHE A 46 0.52 4.31 3.90
C PHE A 46 -0.44 5.39 4.42
N GLY A 47 -0.79 5.38 5.70
CA GLY A 47 -1.64 6.41 6.30
C GLY A 47 -1.04 7.82 6.19
N ALA A 48 0.30 7.94 6.21
CA ALA A 48 0.97 9.23 5.98
C ALA A 48 0.82 9.76 4.54
N LEU A 49 0.36 8.95 3.59
CA LEU A 49 0.01 9.38 2.24
C LEU A 49 -1.38 10.05 2.17
N ASP A 50 -2.16 9.97 3.25
CA ASP A 50 -3.49 10.58 3.38
C ASP A 50 -4.44 10.17 2.23
N LYS A 51 -4.33 8.92 1.78
CA LYS A 51 -5.14 8.41 0.67
C LYS A 51 -6.61 8.32 1.02
N PHE A 52 -6.94 8.02 2.27
CA PHE A 52 -8.32 8.01 2.75
C PHE A 52 -9.07 9.32 2.40
N SER A 53 -8.47 10.47 2.70
CA SER A 53 -9.06 11.79 2.46
C SER A 53 -9.32 12.11 0.97
N THR A 54 -8.70 11.38 0.05
CA THR A 54 -8.97 11.53 -1.40
C THR A 54 -10.29 10.87 -1.82
N PHE A 55 -10.80 9.94 -1.02
CA PHE A 55 -12.06 9.25 -1.24
C PHE A 55 -13.19 9.78 -0.33
N ASP A 56 -12.86 10.33 0.84
CA ASP A 56 -13.80 11.02 1.75
C ASP A 56 -14.14 12.42 1.20
N ALA A 57 -15.09 12.46 0.27
CA ALA A 57 -15.44 13.65 -0.49
C ALA A 57 -16.26 14.64 0.34
N ASP A 58 -17.03 14.16 1.31
CA ASP A 58 -17.85 15.00 2.19
C ASP A 58 -17.15 15.37 3.52
N GLY A 59 -16.01 14.75 3.83
CA GLY A 59 -15.19 15.02 5.00
C GLY A 59 -15.80 14.47 6.28
N SER A 60 -16.58 13.40 6.18
CA SER A 60 -17.29 12.78 7.29
C SER A 60 -16.45 11.81 8.12
N VAL A 61 -15.17 11.61 7.75
CA VAL A 61 -14.24 10.63 8.34
C VAL A 61 -14.74 9.18 8.26
N GLN A 62 -15.67 8.91 7.33
CA GLN A 62 -16.13 7.59 6.95
C GLN A 62 -16.40 7.59 5.45
N LEU A 63 -15.99 6.55 4.73
CA LEU A 63 -16.40 6.38 3.34
C LEU A 63 -17.79 5.77 3.32
N ASP A 64 -18.74 6.47 2.71
CA ASP A 64 -20.04 5.90 2.41
C ASP A 64 -20.02 5.07 1.11
N GLN A 65 -21.15 4.43 0.79
CA GLN A 65 -21.25 3.62 -0.42
C GLN A 65 -21.01 4.43 -1.71
N ALA A 66 -21.45 5.69 -1.77
CA ALA A 66 -21.30 6.51 -2.97
C ALA A 66 -19.85 6.93 -3.19
N GLU A 67 -19.13 7.24 -2.12
CA GLU A 67 -17.69 7.53 -2.12
C GLU A 67 -16.89 6.30 -2.51
N TRP A 68 -17.25 5.14 -1.97
CA TRP A 68 -16.67 3.85 -2.33
C TRP A 68 -16.85 3.54 -3.82
N ASP A 69 -18.08 3.66 -4.34
CA ASP A 69 -18.39 3.35 -5.75
C ASP A 69 -17.72 4.32 -6.73
N THR A 70 -17.26 5.49 -6.28
CA THR A 70 -16.52 6.46 -7.09
C THR A 70 -15.08 6.02 -7.38
N GLY A 71 -14.62 4.93 -6.77
CA GLY A 71 -13.65 4.05 -7.42
C GLY A 71 -12.75 3.23 -6.50
N LEU A 72 -13.28 2.80 -5.37
CA LEU A 72 -12.82 1.64 -4.62
C LEU A 72 -13.61 0.37 -4.97
N GLY A 73 -14.51 0.42 -5.97
CA GLY A 73 -15.25 -0.77 -6.42
C GLY A 73 -14.36 -1.97 -6.82
N ASP A 74 -13.14 -1.70 -7.32
CA ASP A 74 -12.15 -2.73 -7.65
C ASP A 74 -11.34 -3.22 -6.42
N VAL A 75 -11.42 -2.52 -5.28
CA VAL A 75 -10.94 -3.03 -3.98
C VAL A 75 -11.89 -4.12 -3.48
N GLY A 76 -13.20 -3.92 -3.63
CA GLY A 76 -14.22 -4.90 -3.30
C GLY A 76 -15.62 -4.29 -3.18
N GLU A 77 -16.61 -5.11 -2.83
CA GLU A 77 -17.98 -4.62 -2.59
C GLU A 77 -18.05 -3.91 -1.24
N TYR A 78 -18.57 -2.68 -1.20
CA TYR A 78 -18.74 -1.86 0.01
C TYR A 78 -19.29 -2.62 1.22
N ALA A 79 -20.30 -3.47 1.02
CA ALA A 79 -20.94 -4.24 2.08
C ALA A 79 -20.01 -5.25 2.79
N ASN A 80 -18.87 -5.59 2.18
CA ASN A 80 -17.85 -6.47 2.77
C ASN A 80 -16.70 -5.68 3.44
N MET A 81 -16.77 -4.35 3.41
CA MET A 81 -15.67 -3.43 3.77
C MET A 81 -16.00 -2.67 5.07
N ASP A 82 -17.28 -2.40 5.33
CA ASP A 82 -17.77 -1.97 6.64
C ASP A 82 -17.71 -3.16 7.61
N LEU A 83 -16.55 -3.35 8.25
CA LEU A 83 -16.25 -4.55 9.05
C LEU A 83 -17.00 -4.54 10.38
N ASN A 84 -17.22 -3.35 10.93
CA ASN A 84 -17.83 -3.19 12.24
C ASN A 84 -19.36 -2.96 12.16
N GLY A 85 -19.89 -2.62 10.98
CA GLY A 85 -21.31 -2.46 10.69
C GLY A 85 -21.91 -1.15 11.19
N ASP A 86 -21.12 -0.09 11.35
CA ASP A 86 -21.59 1.22 11.81
C ASP A 86 -22.11 2.12 10.67
N GLY A 87 -22.04 1.64 9.43
CA GLY A 87 -22.61 2.28 8.26
C GLY A 87 -21.62 3.13 7.46
N GLY A 88 -20.32 2.97 7.70
CA GLY A 88 -19.25 3.58 6.92
C GLY A 88 -18.00 2.70 6.91
N VAL A 89 -17.00 3.08 6.11
CA VAL A 89 -15.64 2.53 6.22
C VAL A 89 -14.73 3.62 6.75
N ASP A 90 -14.24 3.48 7.98
CA ASP A 90 -13.31 4.46 8.55
C ASP A 90 -11.87 4.28 8.02
N GLU A 91 -10.95 5.18 8.38
CA GLU A 91 -9.55 5.10 7.94
C GLU A 91 -8.84 3.83 8.43
N ALA A 92 -9.19 3.34 9.63
CA ALA A 92 -8.58 2.12 10.18
C ALA A 92 -9.04 0.88 9.41
N GLU A 93 -10.32 0.80 9.08
CA GLU A 93 -10.90 -0.24 8.23
C GLU A 93 -10.33 -0.16 6.82
N PHE A 94 -10.28 1.02 6.21
CA PHE A 94 -9.68 1.24 4.89
C PHE A 94 -8.24 0.72 4.82
N ASN A 95 -7.40 1.07 5.79
CA ASN A 95 -6.01 0.61 5.85
C ASN A 95 -5.91 -0.91 6.07
N ALA A 96 -6.76 -1.47 6.93
CA ALA A 96 -6.78 -2.91 7.18
C ALA A 96 -7.22 -3.71 5.95
N LEU A 97 -8.22 -3.21 5.22
CA LEU A 97 -8.72 -3.82 3.99
C LEU A 97 -7.66 -3.81 2.90
N LEU A 98 -6.95 -2.69 2.71
CA LEU A 98 -5.85 -2.62 1.74
C LEU A 98 -4.72 -3.56 2.13
N PHE A 99 -4.31 -3.60 3.39
CA PHE A 99 -3.30 -4.57 3.86
C PHE A 99 -3.71 -6.00 3.51
N ASN A 100 -4.92 -6.41 3.89
CA ASN A 100 -5.44 -7.76 3.61
C ASN A 100 -5.58 -8.06 2.10
N ARG A 101 -5.83 -7.04 1.28
CA ARG A 101 -5.89 -7.20 -0.18
C ARG A 101 -4.51 -7.49 -0.77
N TYR A 102 -3.46 -6.90 -0.21
CA TYR A 102 -2.10 -7.07 -0.68
C TYR A 102 -1.40 -8.30 -0.09
N ASP A 103 -1.72 -8.70 1.15
CA ASP A 103 -1.26 -9.95 1.80
C ASP A 103 -1.97 -11.16 1.17
N GLY A 104 -1.65 -11.42 -0.09
CA GLY A 104 -2.31 -12.41 -0.93
C GLY A 104 -1.96 -13.84 -0.52
N ASP A 105 -0.82 -14.04 0.13
CA ASP A 105 -0.42 -15.33 0.67
C ASP A 105 -0.89 -15.58 2.12
N GLY A 106 -1.35 -14.53 2.79
CA GLY A 106 -1.90 -14.58 4.15
C GLY A 106 -0.83 -14.82 5.23
N SER A 107 0.41 -14.40 4.96
CA SER A 107 1.54 -14.52 5.89
C SER A 107 1.44 -13.54 7.08
N GLY A 108 0.62 -12.50 6.96
CA GLY A 108 0.51 -11.42 7.94
C GLY A 108 1.58 -10.35 7.79
N THR A 109 2.31 -10.36 6.68
CA THR A 109 3.33 -9.36 6.29
C THR A 109 3.29 -9.19 4.78
N LEU A 110 3.64 -8.01 4.26
CA LEU A 110 3.79 -7.82 2.82
C LEU A 110 5.23 -8.08 2.40
N ASP A 111 5.42 -9.07 1.53
CA ASP A 111 6.72 -9.35 0.92
C ASP A 111 7.03 -8.41 -0.26
N ALA A 112 8.17 -8.62 -0.93
CA ALA A 112 8.61 -7.74 -2.01
C ALA A 112 7.64 -7.74 -3.21
N GLU A 113 7.05 -8.89 -3.53
CA GLU A 113 6.08 -9.05 -4.60
C GLU A 113 4.75 -8.36 -4.25
N GLU A 114 4.31 -8.45 -3.00
CA GLU A 114 3.09 -7.82 -2.51
C GLU A 114 3.25 -6.29 -2.37
N ILE A 115 4.41 -5.83 -1.92
CA ILE A 115 4.77 -4.40 -1.90
C ILE A 115 4.75 -3.82 -3.32
N ALA A 116 5.20 -4.56 -4.34
CA ALA A 116 5.13 -4.10 -5.72
C ALA A 116 3.69 -3.87 -6.22
N MET A 117 2.71 -4.60 -5.68
CA MET A 117 1.29 -4.35 -5.96
C MET A 117 0.80 -3.06 -5.32
N VAL A 118 1.24 -2.75 -4.09
CA VAL A 118 0.97 -1.45 -3.44
C VAL A 118 1.49 -0.30 -4.30
N GLU A 119 2.72 -0.43 -4.81
CA GLU A 119 3.34 0.60 -5.65
C GLU A 119 2.60 0.80 -6.98
N ALA A 120 2.16 -0.29 -7.60
CA ALA A 120 1.39 -0.24 -8.84
C ALA A 120 0.07 0.50 -8.63
N ASP A 121 -0.62 0.25 -7.51
CA ASP A 121 -1.88 0.93 -7.20
C ASP A 121 -1.69 2.40 -6.79
N LEU A 122 -0.52 2.79 -6.29
CA LEU A 122 -0.18 4.19 -5.99
C LEU A 122 0.34 4.98 -7.20
N ALA A 123 0.68 4.32 -8.31
CA ALA A 123 1.16 4.96 -9.53
C ALA A 123 0.09 5.85 -10.17
N GLU A 124 0.45 6.69 -11.16
CA GLU A 124 -0.45 7.69 -11.76
C GLU A 124 -1.74 7.11 -12.38
N ASP A 125 -1.73 5.84 -12.76
CA ASP A 125 -2.85 5.08 -13.33
C ASP A 125 -3.33 3.94 -12.42
N GLY A 126 -2.78 3.87 -11.21
CA GLY A 126 -3.13 2.88 -10.20
C GLY A 126 -4.48 3.14 -9.55
N LEU A 127 -5.01 2.12 -8.88
CA LEU A 127 -6.30 2.17 -8.18
C LEU A 127 -6.41 3.37 -7.21
N LEU A 128 -5.31 3.70 -6.55
CA LEU A 128 -5.17 4.71 -5.51
C LEU A 128 -4.53 6.01 -6.02
N ALA A 129 -4.45 6.21 -7.35
CA ALA A 129 -3.78 7.36 -7.97
C ALA A 129 -4.44 8.73 -7.71
N ARG A 130 -5.69 8.72 -7.26
CA ARG A 130 -6.51 9.93 -7.12
C ARG A 130 -6.11 10.83 -5.95
#